data_AF-A0A1Q3T1W9-F1
#
_entry.id   AF-A0A1Q3T1W9-F1
#
_cell.length_a   1.000
_cell.length_b   1.000
_cell.length_c   1.000
_cell.angle_alpha   90.00
_cell.angle_beta   90.00
_cell.angle_gamma   90.00
#
_symmetry.space_group_name_H-M   'P 1'
#
loop_
_entity.id
_entity.type
_entity.pdbx_description
1 polymer ?
#
loop_
_entity_poly.entity_id
_entity_poly.type
_entity_poly.pdbx_seq_one_letter_code
_entity_poly.pdbx_strand_id
1 'polypeptide(L)'
;MRIIKSLALGLSIFSTAVLAENQELQINLKSFEVIHPQEKRGDELYISITEFSKNNLPRNYKVPPFPSHWLSRYLNSFKEMTLWRKSFEQCEPLDLLITLVEEDAEPWDPDDSLGSVKLQISCTNGKLEEKWIIPNSEKVSEIAKKKNAFHFKGSNAQYDMQFSLDNVAVKPLDKIKPKEAIPQKQ
;
A
#
# COMPACT_ATOMS: atom_id res chain seq x y z
N MET A 1 39.99 -51.17 39.24
CA MET A 1 38.85 -50.27 39.52
C MET A 1 39.35 -48.82 39.57
N ARG A 2 38.97 -47.98 38.58
CA ARG A 2 38.93 -46.47 38.58
C ARG A 2 38.88 -45.96 37.12
N ILE A 3 37.68 -45.79 36.56
CA ILE A 3 36.92 -44.53 36.33
C ILE A 3 37.47 -43.69 35.17
N ILE A 4 36.86 -43.85 33.99
CA ILE A 4 36.98 -42.96 32.83
C ILE A 4 36.03 -41.78 33.07
N LYS A 5 36.56 -40.55 33.14
CA LYS A 5 35.76 -39.33 33.21
C LYS A 5 35.43 -38.87 31.79
N SER A 6 34.25 -39.25 31.29
CA SER A 6 33.71 -38.68 30.05
C SER A 6 33.10 -37.31 30.37
N LEU A 7 33.78 -36.25 29.93
CA LEU A 7 33.30 -34.88 30.00
C LEU A 7 32.34 -34.65 28.82
N ALA A 8 31.03 -34.75 29.06
CA ALA A 8 30.01 -34.47 28.07
C ALA A 8 29.85 -32.95 27.91
N LEU A 9 30.32 -32.42 26.78
CA LEU A 9 30.16 -31.02 26.39
C LEU A 9 28.72 -30.84 25.85
N GLY A 10 27.81 -30.41 26.72
CA GLY A 10 26.43 -30.10 26.35
C GLY A 10 26.36 -28.81 25.54
N LEU A 11 26.22 -28.94 24.22
CA LEU A 11 25.98 -27.82 23.31
C LEU A 11 24.49 -27.42 23.41
N SER A 12 24.16 -26.49 24.31
CA SER A 12 22.83 -25.88 24.37
C SER A 12 22.63 -24.97 23.17
N ILE A 13 21.94 -25.49 22.15
CA ILE A 13 21.45 -24.70 21.02
C ILE A 13 20.25 -23.89 21.54
N PHE A 14 20.50 -22.64 21.94
CA PHE A 14 19.42 -21.69 22.20
C PHE A 14 18.79 -21.33 20.86
N SER A 15 17.73 -22.04 20.47
CA SER A 15 16.85 -21.62 19.39
C SER A 15 16.12 -20.36 19.84
N THR A 16 16.61 -19.20 19.42
CA THR A 16 15.83 -17.96 19.52
C THR A 16 14.62 -18.09 18.60
N ALA A 17 13.45 -18.28 19.17
CA ALA A 17 12.20 -18.11 18.44
C ALA A 17 12.11 -16.64 18.02
N VAL A 18 12.39 -16.36 16.75
CA VAL A 18 12.13 -15.04 16.17
C VAL A 18 10.61 -14.91 16.11
N LEU A 19 10.04 -14.19 17.07
CA LEU A 19 8.65 -13.74 16.99
C LEU A 19 8.57 -12.77 15.83
N ALA A 20 7.97 -13.20 14.72
CA ALA A 20 7.60 -12.31 13.63
C ALA A 20 6.52 -11.35 14.15
N GLU A 21 6.88 -10.09 14.38
CA GLU A 21 5.91 -9.05 14.73
C GLU A 21 4.94 -8.86 13.56
N ASN A 22 3.64 -8.74 13.86
CA ASN A 22 2.64 -8.40 12.86
C ASN A 22 2.91 -6.99 12.32
N GLN A 23 3.12 -6.91 11.02
CA GLN A 23 3.39 -5.68 10.31
C GLN A 23 2.16 -5.28 9.49
N GLU A 24 1.86 -3.99 9.44
CA GLU A 24 0.88 -3.44 8.50
C GLU A 24 1.62 -2.66 7.42
N LEU A 25 1.36 -3.00 6.17
CA LEU A 25 1.84 -2.22 5.04
C LEU A 25 0.80 -1.18 4.67
N GLN A 26 1.26 0.04 4.40
CA GLN A 26 0.45 1.15 3.95
C GLN A 26 1.04 1.78 2.68
N ILE A 27 0.20 1.99 1.68
CA ILE A 27 0.55 2.83 0.53
C ILE A 27 -0.02 4.22 0.78
N ASN A 28 0.88 5.20 0.78
CA ASN A 28 0.52 6.59 0.96
C ASN A 28 0.78 7.38 -0.33
N LEU A 29 -0.15 8.27 -0.67
CA LEU A 29 0.01 9.30 -1.68
C LEU A 29 0.56 10.55 -0.99
N LYS A 30 1.84 10.85 -1.22
CA LYS A 30 2.55 11.98 -0.61
C LYS A 30 2.21 13.30 -1.28
N SER A 31 2.10 13.31 -2.61
CA SER A 31 1.72 14.47 -3.39
C SER A 31 0.87 14.06 -4.58
N PHE A 32 -0.04 14.95 -4.97
CA PHE A 32 -0.87 14.85 -6.16
C PHE A 32 -1.00 16.25 -6.78
N GLU A 33 -0.19 16.52 -7.79
CA GLU A 33 -0.11 17.82 -8.45
C GLU A 33 -0.82 17.76 -9.80
N VAL A 34 -1.68 18.74 -10.05
CA VAL A 34 -2.37 18.90 -11.33
C VAL A 34 -1.54 19.80 -12.24
N ILE A 35 -0.97 19.22 -13.30
CA ILE A 35 -0.18 19.94 -14.29
C ILE A 35 -1.10 20.54 -15.35
N HIS A 36 -1.99 19.70 -15.91
CA HIS A 36 -2.96 20.12 -16.91
C HIS A 36 -4.22 19.24 -16.82
N PRO A 37 -5.38 19.76 -16.36
CA PRO A 37 -6.62 19.00 -16.44
C PRO A 37 -7.15 19.00 -17.88
N GLN A 38 -7.88 17.96 -18.27
CA GLN A 38 -8.58 17.89 -19.55
C GLN A 38 -9.76 18.87 -19.60
N GLU A 39 -10.50 19.00 -18.50
CA GLU A 39 -11.68 19.84 -18.40
C GLU A 39 -11.42 21.21 -17.75
N LYS A 40 -12.14 22.24 -18.23
CA LYS A 40 -12.08 23.59 -17.64
C LYS A 40 -12.52 23.64 -16.19
N ARG A 41 -13.43 22.74 -15.77
CA ARG A 41 -13.93 22.67 -14.39
C ARG A 41 -13.10 21.72 -13.52
N GLY A 42 -12.11 21.07 -14.12
CA GLY A 42 -11.28 20.06 -13.52
C GLY A 42 -11.92 18.67 -13.61
N ASP A 43 -11.11 17.70 -13.99
CA ASP A 43 -11.46 16.30 -14.15
C ASP A 43 -11.91 15.65 -12.82
N GLU A 44 -12.87 14.75 -12.92
CA GLU A 44 -13.31 13.84 -11.87
C GLU A 44 -12.36 12.63 -11.83
N LEU A 45 -11.64 12.47 -10.72
CA LEU A 45 -10.53 11.51 -10.61
C LEU A 45 -10.71 10.53 -9.46
N TYR A 46 -10.29 9.30 -9.67
CA TYR A 46 -10.07 8.33 -8.60
C TYR A 46 -8.85 7.46 -8.88
N ILE A 47 -8.36 6.80 -7.83
CA ILE A 47 -7.30 5.81 -7.93
C ILE A 47 -7.92 4.42 -7.78
N SER A 48 -7.69 3.57 -8.78
CA SER A 48 -8.00 2.14 -8.72
C SER A 48 -6.77 1.37 -8.26
N ILE A 49 -6.90 0.55 -7.22
CA ILE A 49 -5.82 -0.31 -6.71
C ILE A 49 -6.25 -1.75 -6.84
N THR A 50 -5.55 -2.52 -7.68
CA THR A 50 -5.75 -3.97 -7.79
C THR A 50 -4.61 -4.69 -7.10
N GLU A 51 -4.96 -5.45 -6.06
CA GLU A 51 -4.08 -6.28 -5.27
C GLU A 51 -4.03 -7.69 -5.85
N PHE A 52 -2.83 -8.17 -6.15
CA PHE A 52 -2.55 -9.54 -6.56
C PHE A 52 -1.71 -10.22 -5.49
N SER A 53 -2.32 -11.16 -4.76
CA SER A 53 -1.63 -12.02 -3.81
C SER A 53 -1.42 -13.40 -4.39
N LYS A 54 -0.43 -14.15 -3.89
CA LYS A 54 -0.14 -15.50 -4.39
C LYS A 54 -1.29 -16.47 -4.12
N ASN A 55 -1.98 -16.33 -3.00
CA ASN A 55 -2.93 -17.33 -2.50
C ASN A 55 -4.41 -16.92 -2.60
N ASN A 56 -4.72 -15.69 -3.00
CA ASN A 56 -6.10 -15.20 -3.11
C ASN A 56 -6.39 -14.61 -4.50
N LEU A 57 -7.67 -14.61 -4.86
CA LEU A 57 -8.14 -13.91 -6.06
C LEU A 57 -7.79 -12.41 -5.99
N PRO A 58 -7.56 -11.75 -7.15
CA PRO A 58 -7.31 -10.32 -7.19
C PRO A 58 -8.43 -9.53 -6.52
N ARG A 59 -8.06 -8.50 -5.75
CA ARG A 59 -9.01 -7.61 -5.08
C ARG A 59 -8.83 -6.19 -5.58
N ASN A 60 -9.91 -5.52 -5.92
CA ASN A 60 -9.88 -4.13 -6.41
C ASN A 60 -10.48 -3.18 -5.36
N TYR A 61 -9.84 -2.01 -5.22
CA TYR A 61 -10.25 -0.94 -4.33
C TYR A 61 -10.29 0.38 -5.13
N LYS A 62 -11.34 1.18 -4.96
CA LYS A 62 -11.41 2.56 -5.48
C LYS A 62 -11.11 3.54 -4.33
N VAL A 63 -10.31 4.57 -4.61
CA VAL A 63 -9.98 5.66 -3.68
C VAL A 63 -10.18 7.00 -4.38
N PRO A 64 -11.14 7.83 -3.95
CA PRO A 64 -12.11 7.56 -2.89
C PRO A 64 -13.10 6.44 -3.31
N PRO A 65 -13.81 5.81 -2.36
CA PRO A 65 -14.78 4.78 -2.70
C PRO A 65 -15.99 5.38 -3.44
N PHE A 66 -16.58 4.60 -4.35
CA PHE A 66 -17.81 4.96 -5.04
C PHE A 66 -18.93 5.32 -4.05
N PRO A 67 -19.80 6.32 -4.34
CA PRO A 67 -19.90 7.12 -5.58
C PRO A 67 -19.06 8.40 -5.57
N SER A 68 -18.00 8.46 -4.78
CA SER A 68 -17.17 9.66 -4.67
C SER A 68 -16.01 9.64 -5.67
N HIS A 69 -15.59 10.84 -6.09
CA HIS A 69 -14.35 11.13 -6.81
C HIS A 69 -13.70 12.40 -6.25
N TRP A 70 -12.47 12.68 -6.67
CA TRP A 70 -11.84 13.98 -6.46
C TRP A 70 -12.01 14.86 -7.67
N LEU A 71 -12.35 16.13 -7.46
CA LEU A 71 -12.25 17.12 -8.52
C LEU A 71 -10.82 17.65 -8.59
N SER A 72 -10.18 17.54 -9.75
CA SER A 72 -8.76 17.85 -9.95
C SER A 72 -8.40 19.28 -9.52
N ARG A 73 -9.30 20.25 -9.73
CA ARG A 73 -9.14 21.64 -9.28
C ARG A 73 -8.87 21.82 -7.78
N TYR A 74 -9.20 20.82 -6.95
CA TYR A 74 -8.97 20.85 -5.51
C TYR A 74 -7.77 20.02 -5.05
N LEU A 75 -7.16 19.23 -5.94
CA LEU A 75 -6.06 18.31 -5.60
C LEU A 75 -4.76 19.04 -5.25
N ASN A 76 -4.54 20.26 -5.74
CA ASN A 76 -3.36 21.04 -5.32
C ASN A 76 -3.39 21.43 -3.82
N SER A 77 -4.52 21.27 -3.13
CA SER A 77 -4.64 21.47 -1.68
C SER A 77 -4.50 20.18 -0.86
N PHE A 78 -4.22 19.06 -1.54
CA PHE A 78 -4.20 17.73 -0.96
C PHE A 78 -3.03 17.56 0.02
N LYS A 79 -3.31 16.95 1.17
CA LYS A 79 -2.30 16.51 2.14
C LYS A 79 -2.06 15.02 1.97
N GLU A 80 -0.93 14.52 2.44
CA GLU A 80 -0.64 13.09 2.44
C GLU A 80 -1.85 12.24 2.87
N MET A 81 -2.15 11.19 2.11
CA MET A 81 -3.23 10.24 2.44
C MET A 81 -2.79 8.80 2.31
N THR A 82 -3.42 7.94 3.09
CA THR A 82 -3.34 6.49 2.90
C THR A 82 -4.34 6.04 1.84
N LEU A 83 -3.82 5.42 0.78
CA LEU A 83 -4.62 4.84 -0.30
C LEU A 83 -5.04 3.40 0.01
N TRP A 84 -4.14 2.64 0.63
CA TRP A 84 -4.33 1.21 0.84
C TRP A 84 -3.58 0.75 2.08
N ARG A 85 -4.12 -0.26 2.76
CA ARG A 85 -3.48 -0.90 3.92
C ARG A 85 -3.76 -2.40 3.94
N LYS A 86 -2.82 -3.19 4.46
CA LYS A 86 -3.02 -4.63 4.68
C LYS A 86 -2.09 -5.16 5.78
N SER A 87 -2.62 -6.09 6.58
CA SER A 87 -1.78 -6.92 7.45
C SER A 87 -0.84 -7.78 6.60
N PHE A 88 0.45 -7.64 6.83
CA PHE A 88 1.49 -8.30 6.07
C PHE A 88 2.15 -9.39 6.92
N GLU A 89 1.42 -10.48 7.04
CA GLU A 89 1.87 -11.65 7.76
C GLU A 89 2.81 -12.49 6.88
N GLN A 90 3.87 -13.03 7.49
CA GLN A 90 4.72 -14.06 6.89
C GLN A 90 5.44 -13.69 5.58
N CYS A 91 5.62 -12.39 5.28
CA CYS A 91 6.42 -11.99 4.13
C CYS A 91 5.87 -12.52 2.78
N GLU A 92 4.55 -12.67 2.66
CA GLU A 92 3.90 -13.12 1.43
C GLU A 92 4.16 -12.11 0.29
N PRO A 93 4.70 -12.51 -0.87
CA PRO A 93 4.85 -11.60 -2.00
C PRO A 93 3.50 -11.04 -2.46
N LEU A 94 3.48 -9.75 -2.76
CA LEU A 94 2.28 -9.02 -3.16
C LEU A 94 2.60 -8.04 -4.27
N ASP A 95 1.75 -8.00 -5.29
CA ASP A 95 1.80 -6.98 -6.32
C ASP A 95 0.57 -6.05 -6.19
N LEU A 96 0.79 -4.74 -6.28
CA LEU A 96 -0.26 -3.73 -6.35
C LEU A 96 -0.17 -3.02 -7.69
N LEU A 97 -1.26 -3.02 -8.46
CA LEU A 97 -1.42 -2.18 -9.64
C LEU A 97 -2.23 -0.95 -9.25
N ILE A 98 -1.62 0.22 -9.30
CA ILE A 98 -2.20 1.51 -8.94
C ILE A 98 -2.45 2.28 -10.23
N THR A 99 -3.70 2.56 -10.53
CA THR A 99 -4.14 3.20 -11.78
C THR A 99 -4.81 4.52 -11.45
N LEU A 100 -4.38 5.61 -12.09
CA LEU A 100 -5.13 6.86 -12.08
C LEU A 100 -6.21 6.80 -13.16
N VAL A 101 -7.42 7.18 -12.80
CA VAL A 101 -8.59 7.07 -13.67
C VAL A 101 -9.38 8.38 -13.64
N GLU A 102 -9.81 8.81 -14.82
CA GLU A 102 -10.80 9.86 -15.04
C GLU A 102 -12.18 9.20 -15.13
N GLU A 103 -13.13 9.67 -14.32
CA GLU A 103 -14.51 9.17 -14.29
C GLU A 103 -15.39 10.18 -15.02
N ASP A 104 -15.88 9.83 -16.20
CA ASP A 104 -16.85 10.66 -16.88
C ASP A 104 -18.25 10.52 -16.25
N ALA A 105 -19.00 11.62 -16.19
CA ALA A 105 -20.36 11.58 -15.67
C ALA A 105 -21.28 10.80 -16.63
N GLU A 106 -22.09 9.89 -16.07
CA GLU A 106 -23.13 9.18 -16.81
C GLU A 106 -23.99 10.17 -17.65
N PRO A 107 -24.40 9.82 -18.88
CA PRO A 107 -24.40 8.48 -19.49
C PRO A 107 -23.27 8.24 -20.53
N TRP A 108 -22.25 9.10 -20.61
CA TRP A 108 -21.31 9.09 -21.73
C TRP A 108 -19.90 8.68 -21.27
N ASP A 109 -19.44 7.57 -21.84
CA ASP A 109 -18.12 6.91 -21.77
C ASP A 109 -17.72 6.08 -20.54
N PRO A 110 -16.97 4.97 -20.76
CA PRO A 110 -16.37 4.18 -19.69
C PRO A 110 -15.14 4.90 -19.11
N ASP A 111 -14.98 4.81 -17.79
CA ASP A 111 -13.80 5.27 -17.03
C ASP A 111 -12.47 5.24 -17.82
N ASP A 112 -11.86 6.42 -18.00
CA ASP A 112 -10.67 6.61 -18.83
C ASP A 112 -9.39 6.44 -18.01
N SER A 113 -8.58 5.42 -18.35
CA SER A 113 -7.31 5.20 -17.65
C SER A 113 -6.23 6.20 -18.09
N LEU A 114 -5.74 7.00 -17.14
CA LEU A 114 -4.67 7.97 -17.32
C LEU A 114 -3.26 7.37 -17.11
N GLY A 115 -3.19 6.07 -16.85
CA GLY A 115 -1.95 5.33 -16.66
C GLY A 115 -1.90 4.56 -15.33
N SER A 116 -0.88 3.71 -15.18
CA SER A 116 -0.70 2.91 -13.97
C SER A 116 0.76 2.72 -13.61
N VAL A 117 0.98 2.47 -12.32
CA VAL A 117 2.26 2.04 -11.74
C VAL A 117 2.03 0.75 -10.97
N LYS A 118 3.00 -0.16 -11.04
CA LYS A 118 2.98 -1.42 -10.32
C LYS A 118 4.02 -1.38 -9.20
N LEU A 119 3.58 -1.63 -7.98
CA LEU A 119 4.44 -1.87 -6.83
C LEU A 119 4.51 -3.38 -6.58
N GLN A 120 5.72 -3.93 -6.61
CA GLN A 120 6.00 -5.29 -6.18
C GLN A 120 6.61 -5.27 -4.80
N ILE A 121 6.06 -6.06 -3.90
CA ILE A 121 6.51 -6.20 -2.52
C ILE A 121 6.95 -7.65 -2.34
N SER A 122 8.18 -7.84 -1.91
CA SER A 122 8.74 -9.16 -1.56
C SER A 122 9.50 -9.07 -0.25
N CYS A 123 9.90 -10.22 0.28
CA CYS A 123 10.87 -10.29 1.35
C CYS A 123 12.05 -11.17 0.97
N THR A 124 13.25 -10.66 1.22
CA THR A 124 14.50 -11.40 1.07
C THR A 124 15.22 -11.39 2.41
N ASN A 125 15.49 -12.56 2.98
CA ASN A 125 16.12 -12.72 4.30
C ASN A 125 15.41 -11.94 5.42
N GLY A 126 14.07 -11.93 5.41
CA GLY A 126 13.25 -11.24 6.42
C GLY A 126 13.23 -9.72 6.31
N LYS A 127 13.84 -9.15 5.25
CA LYS A 127 13.76 -7.72 4.93
C LYS A 127 12.74 -7.49 3.83
N LEU A 128 11.85 -6.54 4.05
CA LEU A 128 10.91 -6.05 3.04
C LEU A 128 11.69 -5.37 1.91
N GLU A 129 11.39 -5.77 0.67
CA GLU A 129 11.91 -5.17 -0.54
C GLU A 129 10.74 -4.66 -1.38
N GLU A 130 10.88 -3.43 -1.89
CA GLU A 130 9.91 -2.82 -2.79
C GLU A 130 10.55 -2.58 -4.16
N LYS A 131 9.76 -2.78 -5.22
CA LYS A 131 10.14 -2.42 -6.59
C LYS A 131 8.96 -1.77 -7.29
N TRP A 132 9.19 -0.56 -7.80
CA TRP A 132 8.23 0.17 -8.61
C TRP A 132 8.50 -0.08 -10.10
N ILE A 133 7.45 -0.30 -10.86
CA ILE A 133 7.48 -0.65 -12.28
C ILE A 133 6.41 0.16 -13.01
N ILE A 134 6.74 0.64 -14.21
CA ILE A 134 5.78 1.26 -15.11
C ILE A 134 5.33 0.20 -16.13
N PRO A 135 4.13 -0.38 -16.00
CA PRO A 135 3.64 -1.40 -16.93
C PRO A 135 3.35 -0.84 -18.33
N ASN A 136 3.01 0.45 -18.45
CA ASN A 136 2.82 1.13 -19.73
C ASN A 136 3.52 2.49 -19.72
N SER A 137 4.66 2.58 -20.42
CA SER A 137 5.48 3.79 -20.49
C SER A 137 4.93 4.88 -21.42
N GLU A 138 3.90 4.60 -22.22
CA GLU A 138 3.30 5.62 -23.10
C GLU A 138 2.51 6.67 -22.31
N LYS A 139 1.90 6.24 -21.20
CA LYS A 139 1.06 7.08 -20.33
C LYS A 139 1.75 7.48 -19.03
N VAL A 140 2.85 6.81 -18.64
CA VAL A 140 3.52 7.07 -17.36
C VAL A 140 5.02 7.13 -17.53
N SER A 141 5.67 8.07 -16.84
CA SER A 141 7.13 8.18 -16.78
C SER A 141 7.59 8.53 -15.37
N GLU A 142 8.85 8.23 -15.03
CA GLU A 142 9.43 8.61 -13.74
C GLU A 142 9.83 10.10 -13.72
N ILE A 143 9.61 10.76 -12.59
CA ILE A 143 10.07 12.14 -12.37
C ILE A 143 11.51 12.08 -11.83
N ALA A 144 12.45 12.59 -12.62
CA ALA A 144 13.87 12.55 -12.29
C ALA A 144 14.17 13.14 -10.89
N LYS A 145 15.05 12.47 -10.15
CA LYS A 145 15.54 12.87 -8.82
C LYS A 145 14.47 12.86 -7.70
N LYS A 146 13.26 12.34 -7.96
CA LYS A 146 12.24 12.09 -6.93
C LYS A 146 11.98 10.59 -6.83
N LYS A 147 12.10 10.01 -5.62
CA LYS A 147 11.82 8.59 -5.39
C LYS A 147 10.31 8.33 -5.52
N ASN A 148 9.95 7.27 -6.26
CA ASN A 148 8.57 6.78 -6.43
C ASN A 148 7.60 7.89 -6.87
N ALA A 149 8.07 8.78 -7.75
CA ALA A 149 7.31 9.88 -8.30
C ALA A 149 7.16 9.70 -9.81
N PHE A 150 5.94 9.89 -10.29
CA PHE A 150 5.56 9.54 -11.65
C PHE A 150 4.70 10.64 -12.27
N HIS A 151 4.97 10.89 -13.55
CA HIS A 151 4.18 11.75 -14.41
C HIS A 151 3.20 10.89 -15.19
N PHE A 152 1.91 11.10 -14.98
CA PHE A 152 0.80 10.44 -15.66
C PHE A 152 0.26 11.36 -16.77
N LYS A 153 -0.01 10.78 -17.93
CA LYS A 153 -0.45 11.48 -19.14
C LYS A 153 -1.62 10.75 -19.80
N GLY A 154 -2.76 11.44 -19.87
CA GLY A 154 -3.90 11.09 -20.70
C GLY A 154 -3.85 11.78 -22.07
N SER A 155 -4.96 11.72 -22.81
CA SER A 155 -5.09 12.36 -24.12
C SER A 155 -4.86 13.87 -24.04
N ASN A 156 -5.47 14.54 -23.07
CA ASN A 156 -5.29 15.97 -22.80
C ASN A 156 -5.07 16.29 -21.31
N ALA A 157 -4.85 15.29 -20.46
CA ALA A 157 -4.65 15.47 -19.02
C ALA A 157 -3.21 15.11 -18.61
N GLN A 158 -2.66 15.79 -17.61
CA GLN A 158 -1.33 15.57 -17.06
C GLN A 158 -1.29 15.78 -15.54
N TYR A 159 -0.67 14.82 -14.85
CA TYR A 159 -0.64 14.74 -13.39
C TYR A 159 0.71 14.25 -12.88
N ASP A 160 1.18 14.82 -11.78
CA ASP A 160 2.36 14.32 -11.07
C ASP A 160 1.93 13.73 -9.73
N MET A 161 2.32 12.49 -9.46
CA MET A 161 1.99 11.78 -8.22
C MET A 161 3.23 11.19 -7.58
N GLN A 162 3.31 11.26 -6.24
CA GLN A 162 4.38 10.62 -5.48
C GLN A 162 3.81 9.66 -4.43
N PHE A 163 4.36 8.46 -4.37
CA PHE A 163 3.91 7.40 -3.47
C PHE A 163 4.99 7.02 -2.44
N SER A 164 4.56 6.49 -1.30
CA SER A 164 5.43 5.74 -0.38
C SER A 164 4.79 4.42 0.03
N LEU A 165 5.65 3.47 0.37
CA LEU A 165 5.30 2.28 1.14
C LEU A 165 5.83 2.47 2.55
N ASP A 166 4.94 2.47 3.53
CA ASP A 166 5.28 2.52 4.94
C ASP A 166 4.98 1.16 5.58
N ASN A 167 5.88 0.72 6.47
CA ASN A 167 5.73 -0.49 7.27
C ASN A 167 5.52 -0.09 8.73
N VAL A 168 4.28 -0.23 9.20
CA VAL A 168 3.87 0.22 10.53
C VAL A 168 3.78 -1.00 11.44
N ALA A 169 4.54 -0.98 12.53
CA ALA A 169 4.44 -2.01 13.56
C ALA A 169 3.06 -1.96 14.22
N VAL A 170 2.32 -3.07 14.15
CA VAL A 170 1.01 -3.16 14.81
C VAL A 170 1.27 -3.50 16.28
N LYS A 171 1.06 -2.51 17.16
CA LYS A 171 1.08 -2.80 18.60
C LYS A 171 -0.01 -3.83 18.89
N PRO A 172 0.29 -4.92 19.62
CA PRO A 172 -0.75 -5.81 20.12
C PRO A 172 -1.78 -4.96 20.85
N LEU A 173 -3.06 -5.09 20.48
CA LEU A 173 -4.13 -4.51 21.28
C LEU A 173 -3.96 -5.09 22.69
N ASP A 174 -3.56 -4.24 23.64
CA ASP A 174 -3.56 -4.59 25.06
C ASP A 174 -4.93 -5.19 25.33
N LYS A 175 -4.95 -6.46 25.77
CA LYS A 175 -6.18 -7.16 26.12
C LYS A 175 -6.93 -6.24 27.07
N ILE A 176 -8.01 -5.61 26.59
CA ILE A 176 -8.88 -4.78 27.41
C ILE A 176 -9.33 -5.71 28.53
N LYS A 177 -8.81 -5.51 29.75
CA LYS A 177 -9.25 -6.27 30.91
C LYS A 177 -10.77 -6.12 30.96
N PRO A 178 -11.54 -7.23 30.96
CA PRO A 178 -12.98 -7.13 31.09
C PRO A 178 -13.28 -6.30 32.33
N LYS A 179 -14.05 -5.22 32.11
CA LYS A 179 -14.51 -4.32 33.18
C LYS A 179 -15.20 -5.21 34.22
N GLU A 180 -14.68 -5.25 35.45
CA GLU A 180 -15.32 -5.99 36.55
C GLU A 180 -16.78 -5.57 36.63
N ALA A 181 -17.68 -6.57 36.57
CA ALA A 181 -19.10 -6.35 36.68
C ALA A 181 -19.39 -5.71 38.04
N ILE A 182 -20.03 -4.54 38.03
CA ILE A 182 -20.47 -3.85 39.23
C ILE A 182 -21.51 -4.75 39.92
N PRO A 183 -21.27 -5.20 41.17
CA PRO A 183 -22.25 -6.00 41.88
C PRO A 183 -23.51 -5.18 42.10
N GLN A 184 -24.64 -5.65 41.59
CA GLN A 184 -25.95 -5.10 41.93
C GLN A 184 -26.20 -5.34 43.42
N LYS A 185 -26.27 -4.26 44.19
CA LYS A 185 -26.81 -4.32 45.56
C LYS A 185 -28.32 -4.59 45.46
N GLN A 186 -28.74 -5.69 46.07
CA GLN A 186 -30.14 -5.98 46.39
C GLN A 186 -30.64 -5.06 47.51
#